data_AF-A0A1U8AZS5-F1
#
_entry.id   AF-A0A1U8AZS5-F1
#
_cell.length_a   1.000
_cell.length_b   1.000
_cell.length_c   1.000
_cell.angle_alpha   90.00
_cell.angle_beta   90.00
_cell.angle_gamma   90.00
#
_symmetry.space_group_name_H-M   'P 1'
#
loop_
_entity.id
_entity.type
_entity.pdbx_description
1 polymer ?
#
loop_
_entity_poly.entity_id
_entity_poly.type
_entity_poly.pdbx_seq_one_letter_code
_entity_poly.pdbx_strand_id
1 'polypeptide(L)'
;MASRPTIILFLYLFSSFSTNSSSAAPSDFVATLKSTIDEVQGVISLVSKFANQFDDFRLSNALNDCVDLLDYSADELGWTLSATENPNSNDNSTGNRNSDLKAWLSAALGNQDTCLDGFEGTNSFVKGLVAGSLDTVTSLVSEVLGQIPSGGRLGRKLKSVSEGGGFPAWMKGSDRRLLQAPAGGVSADAVVAQDGTGQFTSVMDAVLAAPDYSERRYVIYVKRGVYKENVEIKKKKWNLMIVGDGMDVTIISGSRNFVDGWTTFRSATFAVSGKGFIARDITFENTAGPEKHQAVALRSDSDLSAYYRCAIKGYQDTLYAHSLRQFYRECRISGTVDFIFGNGAVVIQNCQILAKKGLPNQKNTITAQGRKDPNQNTGFSLQFSNMSADSDLIGSANSTLTYLGRPWKQYSRTVFMQSYMSDVIRPEGWLEWQGNFALDTLYYGEYMNYGPGAGLSSRVKWPGLHAITNSSQASAFTVAQFIDGNLWLPSTGVKFTAGLAV
;
A
#
# COMPACT_ATOMS: atom_id res chain seq x y z
N MET A 1 38.76 51.24 -13.97
CA MET A 1 38.05 52.44 -13.46
C MET A 1 36.79 52.59 -14.29
N ALA A 2 35.71 51.89 -13.93
CA ALA A 2 34.72 52.21 -12.90
C ALA A 2 33.57 53.06 -13.46
N SER A 3 32.51 52.38 -13.91
CA SER A 3 31.15 52.94 -13.97
C SER A 3 30.17 51.85 -13.50
N ARG A 4 29.44 52.16 -12.43
CA ARG A 4 28.40 51.31 -11.82
C ARG A 4 27.17 51.24 -12.73
N PRO A 5 26.36 50.19 -12.59
CA PRO A 5 24.99 50.45 -12.19
C PRO A 5 24.49 49.52 -11.06
N THR A 6 23.91 50.19 -10.07
CA THR A 6 22.71 49.87 -9.28
C THR A 6 22.28 48.39 -9.20
N ILE A 7 22.59 47.77 -8.06
CA ILE A 7 21.95 46.53 -7.60
C ILE A 7 20.60 46.91 -6.97
N ILE A 8 19.51 46.47 -7.58
CA ILE A 8 18.18 46.46 -6.97
C ILE A 8 18.13 45.22 -6.07
N LEU A 9 18.17 45.46 -4.76
CA LEU A 9 18.01 44.44 -3.73
C LEU A 9 16.51 44.12 -3.60
N PHE A 10 16.06 43.00 -4.15
CA PHE A 10 14.74 42.44 -3.82
C PHE A 10 14.82 41.85 -2.40
N LEU A 11 14.45 42.66 -1.40
CA LEU A 11 14.10 42.20 -0.06
C LEU A 11 12.80 41.41 -0.16
N TYR A 12 12.89 40.07 -0.25
CA TYR A 12 11.78 39.21 0.11
C TYR A 12 11.58 39.31 1.63
N LEU A 13 10.56 40.06 2.02
CA LEU A 13 9.98 39.99 3.36
C LEU A 13 9.50 38.55 3.58
N PHE A 14 10.28 37.79 4.35
CA PHE A 14 9.76 36.63 5.05
C PHE A 14 8.72 37.13 6.06
N SER A 15 7.44 37.09 5.68
CA SER A 15 6.38 37.06 6.66
C SER A 15 6.48 35.71 7.37
N SER A 16 6.97 35.74 8.60
CA SER A 16 6.85 34.65 9.56
C SER A 16 5.38 34.24 9.66
N PHE A 17 5.00 33.16 8.99
CA PHE A 17 3.80 32.42 9.34
C PHE A 17 4.06 31.80 10.72
N SER A 18 3.62 32.50 11.77
CA SER A 18 3.37 31.85 13.04
C SER A 18 2.36 30.75 12.79
N THR A 19 2.78 29.50 12.96
CA THR A 19 1.87 28.35 13.09
C THR A 19 1.12 28.51 14.41
N ASN A 20 0.08 29.35 14.40
CA ASN A 20 -0.97 29.23 15.39
C ASN A 20 -1.72 27.94 15.05
N SER A 21 -1.43 26.87 15.79
CA SER A 21 -2.30 25.70 15.85
C SER A 21 -3.56 26.10 16.60
N SER A 22 -4.43 26.89 15.98
CA SER A 22 -5.82 26.95 16.38
C SER A 22 -6.42 25.60 16.02
N SER A 23 -6.62 24.74 17.01
CA SER A 23 -7.50 23.59 16.85
C SER A 23 -8.84 24.12 16.34
N ALA A 24 -9.17 23.84 15.09
CA ALA A 24 -10.48 24.19 14.54
C ALA A 24 -11.56 23.66 15.50
N ALA A 25 -12.61 24.44 15.73
CA ALA A 25 -13.70 23.97 16.56
C ALA A 25 -14.25 22.66 15.97
N PRO A 26 -14.68 21.67 16.77
CA PRO A 26 -15.23 20.43 16.24
C PRO A 26 -16.36 20.62 15.22
N SER A 27 -17.10 21.74 15.32
CA SER A 27 -18.10 22.17 14.34
C SER A 27 -17.51 22.48 12.95
N ASP A 28 -16.33 23.09 12.91
CA ASP A 28 -15.68 23.54 11.68
C ASP A 28 -15.09 22.34 10.94
N PHE A 29 -14.45 21.41 11.66
CA PHE A 29 -13.93 20.16 11.08
C PHE A 29 -15.03 19.30 10.44
N VAL A 30 -16.18 19.15 11.12
CA VAL A 30 -17.34 18.41 10.60
C VAL A 30 -17.95 19.12 9.38
N ALA A 31 -18.03 20.45 9.39
CA ALA A 31 -18.53 21.21 8.26
C ALA A 31 -17.62 21.07 7.02
N THR A 32 -16.29 21.18 7.20
CA THR A 32 -15.33 20.97 6.12
C THR A 32 -15.41 19.55 5.56
N LEU A 33 -15.55 18.53 6.41
CA LEU A 33 -15.75 17.13 5.96
C LEU A 33 -17.00 16.98 5.09
N LYS A 34 -18.15 17.54 5.51
CA LYS A 34 -19.40 17.48 4.73
C LYS A 34 -19.23 18.16 3.37
N SER A 35 -18.66 19.37 3.36
CA SER A 35 -18.36 20.09 2.11
C SER A 35 -17.41 19.31 1.20
N THR A 36 -16.43 18.60 1.76
CA THR A 36 -15.49 17.77 0.99
C THR A 36 -16.20 16.58 0.35
N ILE A 37 -17.10 15.91 1.08
CA ILE A 37 -17.91 14.81 0.55
C ILE A 37 -18.79 15.30 -0.60
N ASP A 38 -19.46 16.44 -0.43
CA ASP A 38 -20.32 17.02 -1.47
C ASP A 38 -19.52 17.35 -2.74
N GLU A 39 -18.32 17.92 -2.59
CA GLU A 39 -17.42 18.20 -3.73
C GLU A 39 -17.01 16.90 -4.44
N VAL A 40 -16.58 15.87 -3.69
CA VAL A 40 -16.23 14.55 -4.26
C VAL A 40 -17.41 13.97 -5.05
N GLN A 41 -18.62 14.02 -4.51
CA GLN A 41 -19.82 13.54 -5.20
C GLN A 41 -20.12 14.36 -6.47
N GLY A 42 -19.89 15.67 -6.44
CA GLY A 42 -19.96 16.55 -7.60
C GLY A 42 -19.00 16.11 -8.71
N VAL A 43 -17.74 15.81 -8.36
CA VAL A 43 -16.74 15.32 -9.31
C VAL A 43 -17.12 13.94 -9.86
N ILE A 44 -17.60 13.01 -9.03
CA ILE A 44 -18.09 11.69 -9.49
C ILE A 44 -19.18 11.86 -10.55
N SER A 45 -20.15 12.74 -10.30
CA SER A 45 -21.24 13.03 -11.24
C SER A 45 -20.73 13.63 -12.54
N LEU A 46 -19.71 14.49 -12.49
CA LEU A 46 -19.06 15.04 -13.68
C LEU A 46 -18.33 13.96 -14.49
N VAL A 47 -17.46 13.18 -13.85
CA VAL A 47 -16.63 12.15 -14.50
C VAL A 47 -17.50 11.04 -15.09
N SER A 48 -18.56 10.64 -14.39
CA SER A 48 -19.47 9.57 -14.84
C SER A 48 -20.16 9.91 -16.17
N LYS A 49 -20.35 11.19 -16.50
CA LYS A 49 -20.90 11.61 -17.80
C LYS A 49 -19.99 11.25 -18.97
N PHE A 50 -18.69 11.10 -18.72
CA PHE A 50 -17.67 10.81 -19.71
C PHE A 50 -17.31 9.32 -19.80
N ALA A 51 -17.53 8.54 -18.73
CA ALA A 51 -17.07 7.16 -18.60
C ALA A 51 -17.46 6.20 -19.74
N ASN A 52 -18.57 6.49 -20.44
CA ASN A 52 -19.10 5.67 -21.54
C ASN A 52 -19.18 6.41 -22.88
N GLN A 53 -18.49 7.55 -23.04
CA GLN A 53 -18.59 8.37 -24.26
C GLN A 53 -17.43 8.19 -25.25
N PHE A 54 -16.42 7.41 -24.91
CA PHE A 54 -15.21 7.27 -25.71
C PHE A 54 -14.97 5.82 -26.10
N ASP A 55 -14.60 5.59 -27.38
CA ASP A 55 -14.18 4.29 -27.91
C ASP A 55 -12.69 3.98 -27.63
N ASP A 56 -11.99 4.86 -26.90
CA ASP A 56 -10.61 4.62 -26.46
C ASP A 56 -10.59 3.75 -25.20
N PHE A 57 -10.07 2.53 -25.35
CA PHE A 57 -10.02 1.54 -24.27
C PHE A 57 -9.25 2.03 -23.04
N ARG A 58 -8.11 2.72 -23.23
CA ARG A 58 -7.30 3.20 -22.10
C ARG A 58 -8.00 4.34 -21.39
N LEU A 59 -8.56 5.29 -22.15
CA LEU A 59 -9.31 6.42 -21.60
C LEU A 59 -10.56 5.95 -20.84
N SER A 60 -11.28 4.96 -21.36
CA SER A 60 -12.44 4.37 -20.68
C SER A 60 -12.04 3.73 -19.35
N ASN A 61 -10.93 2.97 -19.33
CA ASN A 61 -10.41 2.41 -18.07
C ASN A 61 -10.00 3.51 -17.08
N ALA A 62 -9.32 4.56 -17.53
CA ALA A 62 -8.92 5.69 -16.69
C ALA A 62 -10.12 6.43 -16.07
N LEU A 63 -11.19 6.60 -16.83
CA LEU A 63 -12.43 7.21 -16.34
C LEU A 63 -13.14 6.32 -15.32
N ASN A 64 -13.24 5.03 -15.60
CA ASN A 64 -13.83 4.06 -14.66
C ASN A 64 -13.00 3.95 -13.38
N ASP A 65 -11.67 3.97 -13.48
CA ASP A 65 -10.77 4.06 -12.31
C ASP A 65 -11.08 5.29 -11.47
N CYS A 66 -11.20 6.45 -12.12
CA CYS A 66 -11.47 7.67 -11.38
C CYS A 66 -12.81 7.63 -10.65
N VAL A 67 -13.86 7.09 -11.28
CA VAL A 67 -15.17 6.93 -10.63
C VAL A 67 -15.08 6.00 -9.43
N ASP A 68 -14.46 4.83 -9.58
CA ASP A 68 -14.31 3.86 -8.48
C ASP A 68 -13.47 4.43 -7.33
N LEU A 69 -12.36 5.12 -7.64
CA LEU A 69 -11.46 5.72 -6.66
C LEU A 69 -12.13 6.87 -5.90
N LEU A 70 -12.91 7.71 -6.56
CA LEU A 70 -13.64 8.79 -5.91
C LEU A 70 -14.80 8.25 -5.05
N ASP A 71 -15.45 7.17 -5.49
CA ASP A 71 -16.44 6.44 -4.69
C ASP A 71 -15.80 5.79 -3.44
N TYR A 72 -14.51 5.42 -3.49
CA TYR A 72 -13.76 5.00 -2.31
C TYR A 72 -13.44 6.19 -1.39
N SER A 73 -13.01 7.32 -1.95
CA SER A 73 -12.78 8.55 -1.17
C SER A 73 -14.05 9.02 -0.45
N ALA A 74 -15.21 8.92 -1.09
CA ALA A 74 -16.50 9.27 -0.48
C ALA A 74 -16.81 8.39 0.74
N ASP A 75 -16.56 7.08 0.65
CA ASP A 75 -16.74 6.15 1.77
C ASP A 75 -15.76 6.46 2.92
N GLU A 76 -14.48 6.69 2.60
CA GLU A 76 -13.43 6.99 3.58
C GLU A 76 -13.70 8.31 4.33
N LEU A 77 -14.16 9.34 3.61
CA LEU A 77 -14.62 10.60 4.20
C LEU A 77 -15.89 10.38 5.05
N GLY A 78 -16.82 9.55 4.58
CA GLY A 78 -18.03 9.17 5.31
C GLY A 78 -17.73 8.44 6.62
N TRP A 79 -16.76 7.51 6.63
CA TRP A 79 -16.29 6.85 7.84
C TRP A 79 -15.63 7.84 8.80
N THR A 80 -14.82 8.76 8.25
CA THR A 80 -14.17 9.83 9.03
C THR A 80 -15.21 10.72 9.71
N LEU A 81 -16.27 11.10 8.99
CA LEU A 81 -17.39 11.88 9.50
C LEU A 81 -18.15 11.11 10.59
N SER A 82 -18.54 9.86 10.31
CA SER A 82 -19.31 9.03 11.25
C SER A 82 -18.56 8.76 12.56
N ALA A 83 -17.26 8.41 12.48
CA ALA A 83 -16.41 8.26 13.66
C ALA A 83 -16.18 9.58 14.40
N THR A 84 -16.37 10.72 13.72
CA THR A 84 -16.25 12.03 14.33
C THR A 84 -17.48 12.45 15.11
N GLU A 85 -18.65 12.25 14.52
CA GLU A 85 -19.95 12.55 15.13
C GLU A 85 -20.31 11.53 16.24
N ASN A 86 -19.88 10.27 16.11
CA ASN A 86 -20.17 9.18 17.05
C ASN A 86 -18.90 8.63 17.71
N PRO A 87 -18.26 9.37 18.64
CA PRO A 87 -16.97 8.99 19.22
C PRO A 87 -16.96 7.66 19.99
N ASN A 88 -18.13 7.15 20.39
CA ASN A 88 -18.28 5.94 21.19
C ASN A 88 -18.72 4.71 20.36
N SER A 89 -18.97 4.85 19.05
CA SER A 89 -19.25 3.69 18.20
C SER A 89 -17.95 2.97 17.83
N ASN A 90 -17.97 1.64 17.86
CA ASN A 90 -16.83 0.80 17.50
C ASN A 90 -16.90 0.32 16.04
N ASP A 91 -17.67 1.00 15.20
CA ASP A 91 -17.96 0.52 13.85
C ASP A 91 -16.74 0.74 12.95
N ASN A 92 -16.21 -0.37 12.42
CA ASN A 92 -15.21 -0.40 11.33
C ASN A 92 -13.80 0.14 11.67
N SER A 93 -13.42 0.22 12.94
CA SER A 93 -12.18 0.88 13.36
C SER A 93 -11.22 -0.05 14.13
N THR A 94 -9.99 0.41 14.40
CA THR A 94 -9.04 -0.31 15.27
C THR A 94 -9.26 -0.03 16.76
N GLY A 95 -10.19 0.88 17.09
CA GLY A 95 -10.34 1.46 18.43
C GLY A 95 -9.34 2.59 18.71
N ASN A 96 -8.41 2.89 17.79
CA ASN A 96 -7.54 4.06 17.85
C ASN A 96 -8.01 5.11 16.85
N ARG A 97 -9.04 5.86 17.23
CA ARG A 97 -9.73 6.83 16.36
C ARG A 97 -8.80 7.74 15.57
N ASN A 98 -7.81 8.38 16.20
CA ASN A 98 -6.91 9.29 15.47
C ASN A 98 -6.11 8.57 14.37
N SER A 99 -5.73 7.32 14.59
CA SER A 99 -5.05 6.52 13.57
C SER A 99 -5.99 6.12 12.45
N ASP A 100 -7.22 5.72 12.78
CA ASP A 100 -8.25 5.37 11.82
C ASP A 100 -8.61 6.55 10.91
N LEU A 101 -8.89 7.73 11.49
CA LEU A 101 -9.17 8.95 10.73
C LEU A 101 -7.99 9.32 9.80
N LYS A 102 -6.74 9.21 10.27
CA LYS A 102 -5.56 9.48 9.43
C LYS A 102 -5.42 8.46 8.31
N ALA A 103 -5.68 7.18 8.56
CA ALA A 103 -5.59 6.13 7.55
C ALA A 103 -6.62 6.37 6.43
N TRP A 104 -7.88 6.65 6.78
CA TRP A 104 -8.96 6.91 5.82
C TRP A 104 -8.72 8.19 5.02
N LEU A 105 -8.37 9.30 5.67
CA LEU A 105 -8.06 10.55 4.94
C LEU A 105 -6.80 10.43 4.08
N SER A 106 -5.78 9.67 4.53
CA SER A 106 -4.60 9.44 3.71
C SER A 106 -4.92 8.61 2.46
N ALA A 107 -5.80 7.62 2.59
CA ALA A 107 -6.30 6.82 1.48
C ALA A 107 -7.15 7.66 0.53
N ALA A 108 -8.06 8.47 1.09
CA ALA A 108 -8.90 9.37 0.31
C ALA A 108 -8.04 10.28 -0.55
N LEU A 109 -6.97 10.86 0.01
CA LEU A 109 -6.01 11.70 -0.70
C LEU A 109 -5.25 10.94 -1.81
N GLY A 110 -4.86 9.69 -1.55
CA GLY A 110 -4.15 8.84 -2.51
C GLY A 110 -5.02 8.39 -3.70
N ASN A 111 -6.34 8.30 -3.51
CA ASN A 111 -7.28 7.92 -4.56
C ASN A 111 -7.37 8.99 -5.65
N GLN A 112 -7.35 10.29 -5.31
CA GLN A 112 -7.36 11.34 -6.34
C GLN A 112 -6.08 11.32 -7.17
N ASP A 113 -4.92 11.08 -6.55
CA ASP A 113 -3.65 10.94 -7.27
C ASP A 113 -3.71 9.76 -8.26
N THR A 114 -4.23 8.61 -7.82
CA THR A 114 -4.33 7.42 -8.67
C THR A 114 -5.34 7.63 -9.81
N CYS A 115 -6.43 8.37 -9.58
CA CYS A 115 -7.34 8.77 -10.66
C CYS A 115 -6.57 9.53 -11.75
N LEU A 116 -5.73 10.51 -11.37
CA LEU A 116 -4.97 11.31 -12.32
C LEU A 116 -3.87 10.52 -13.04
N ASP A 117 -3.20 9.62 -12.31
CA ASP A 117 -2.18 8.72 -12.86
C ASP A 117 -2.79 7.75 -13.90
N GLY A 118 -4.06 7.35 -13.74
CA GLY A 118 -4.79 6.53 -14.72
C GLY A 118 -4.87 7.14 -16.13
N PHE A 119 -4.78 8.47 -16.26
CA PHE A 119 -4.78 9.16 -17.55
C PHE A 119 -3.39 9.24 -18.20
N GLU A 120 -2.34 8.66 -17.60
CA GLU A 120 -1.02 8.56 -18.24
C GLU A 120 -1.11 7.80 -19.58
N GLY A 121 -0.40 8.31 -20.60
CA GLY A 121 -0.47 7.75 -21.94
C GLY A 121 -1.80 8.01 -22.67
N THR A 122 -2.61 8.95 -22.19
CA THR A 122 -3.79 9.50 -22.92
C THR A 122 -3.55 10.97 -23.28
N ASN A 123 -4.00 11.42 -24.46
CA ASN A 123 -3.87 12.81 -24.93
C ASN A 123 -5.16 13.64 -24.69
N SER A 124 -5.92 13.35 -23.62
CA SER A 124 -7.31 13.81 -23.52
C SER A 124 -7.45 15.18 -22.84
N PHE A 125 -8.26 16.06 -23.44
CA PHE A 125 -8.84 17.24 -22.78
C PHE A 125 -9.54 16.88 -21.47
N VAL A 126 -10.11 15.67 -21.40
CA VAL A 126 -10.78 15.11 -20.22
C VAL A 126 -9.85 15.07 -19.02
N LYS A 127 -8.56 14.71 -19.19
CA LYS A 127 -7.58 14.75 -18.10
C LYS A 127 -7.48 16.14 -17.47
N GLY A 128 -7.47 17.20 -18.29
CA GLY A 128 -7.41 18.59 -17.81
C GLY A 128 -8.66 18.99 -17.03
N LEU A 129 -9.83 18.59 -17.50
CA LEU A 129 -11.10 18.82 -16.81
C LEU A 129 -11.14 18.10 -15.44
N VAL A 130 -10.77 16.81 -15.43
CA VAL A 130 -10.72 16.00 -14.20
C VAL A 130 -9.70 16.56 -13.22
N ALA A 131 -8.51 16.92 -13.68
CA ALA A 131 -7.47 17.53 -12.84
C ALA A 131 -7.96 18.83 -12.17
N GLY A 132 -8.57 19.74 -12.94
CA GLY A 132 -9.09 20.99 -12.38
C GLY A 132 -10.18 20.78 -11.32
N SER A 133 -11.04 19.77 -11.49
CA SER A 133 -12.04 19.41 -10.48
C SER A 133 -11.43 18.73 -9.25
N LEU A 134 -10.37 17.94 -9.41
CA LEU A 134 -9.72 17.23 -8.30
C LEU A 134 -8.78 18.11 -7.47
N ASP A 135 -8.28 19.22 -8.00
CA ASP A 135 -7.42 20.14 -7.24
C ASP A 135 -8.13 20.68 -5.98
N THR A 136 -9.41 21.04 -6.11
CA THR A 136 -10.24 21.49 -4.98
C THR A 136 -10.45 20.37 -3.96
N VAL A 137 -10.83 19.17 -4.41
CA VAL A 137 -10.99 17.99 -3.55
C VAL A 137 -9.70 17.68 -2.79
N THR A 138 -8.58 17.62 -3.51
CA THR A 138 -7.25 17.31 -2.96
C THR A 138 -6.86 18.31 -1.87
N SER A 139 -7.11 19.61 -2.11
CA SER A 139 -6.81 20.67 -1.16
C SER A 139 -7.67 20.55 0.12
N LEU A 140 -8.97 20.28 -0.03
CA LEU A 140 -9.88 20.11 1.10
C LEU A 140 -9.53 18.87 1.94
N VAL A 141 -9.25 17.73 1.29
CA VAL A 141 -8.83 16.51 2.00
C VAL A 141 -7.50 16.72 2.74
N SER A 142 -6.53 17.40 2.12
CA SER A 142 -5.25 17.75 2.76
C SER A 142 -5.45 18.66 3.97
N GLU A 143 -6.33 19.66 3.89
CA GLU A 143 -6.66 20.55 5.00
C GLU A 143 -7.22 19.77 6.20
N VAL A 144 -8.23 18.93 5.95
CA VAL A 144 -8.85 18.09 7.00
C VAL A 144 -7.81 17.13 7.59
N LEU A 145 -6.96 16.52 6.77
CA LEU A 145 -5.89 15.63 7.22
C LEU A 145 -4.88 16.36 8.14
N GLY A 146 -4.52 17.60 7.80
CA GLY A 146 -3.62 18.45 8.59
C GLY A 146 -4.19 18.86 9.95
N GLN A 147 -5.51 18.87 10.11
CA GLN A 147 -6.17 19.18 11.38
C GLN A 147 -6.10 18.01 12.38
N ILE A 148 -5.84 16.77 11.94
CA ILE A 148 -5.74 15.65 12.86
C ILE A 148 -4.37 15.68 13.56
N PRO A 149 -4.35 15.75 14.91
CA PRO A 149 -3.10 15.80 15.66
C PRO A 149 -2.13 14.71 15.21
N SER A 150 -0.95 15.14 14.78
CA SER A 150 0.23 14.27 14.67
C SER A 150 0.55 13.80 16.07
N GLY A 151 0.08 12.59 16.42
CA GLY A 151 0.21 12.05 17.77
C GLY A 151 1.68 12.02 18.21
N GLY A 152 2.12 13.06 18.92
CA GLY A 152 3.34 13.04 19.72
C GLY A 152 3.13 12.08 20.88
N ARG A 153 3.48 10.81 20.70
CA ARG A 153 3.36 9.79 21.75
C ARG A 153 4.63 9.77 22.60
N LEU A 154 4.68 10.65 23.60
CA LEU A 154 5.42 10.36 24.83
C LEU A 154 4.73 9.20 25.55
N GLY A 155 5.51 8.17 25.85
CA GLY A 155 5.14 6.88 26.42
C GLY A 155 3.91 6.86 27.34
N ARG A 156 2.79 6.32 26.83
CA ARG A 156 2.01 5.42 27.66
C ARG A 156 2.76 4.09 27.65
N LYS A 157 3.35 3.70 28.79
CA LYS A 157 3.76 2.32 29.05
C LYS A 157 2.52 1.44 28.83
N LEU A 158 2.34 0.91 27.62
CA LEU A 158 1.51 -0.28 27.45
C LEU A 158 2.22 -1.37 28.25
N LYS A 159 1.50 -1.93 29.23
CA LYS A 159 1.97 -3.12 29.95
C LYS A 159 2.45 -4.11 28.91
N SER A 160 3.70 -4.57 29.06
CA SER A 160 4.19 -5.72 28.30
C SER A 160 3.17 -6.84 28.51
N VAL A 161 2.55 -7.27 27.41
CA VAL A 161 1.88 -8.56 27.41
C VAL A 161 3.03 -9.55 27.58
N SER A 162 3.13 -10.11 28.77
CA SER A 162 4.15 -11.09 29.11
C SER A 162 4.15 -12.20 28.08
N GLU A 163 5.35 -12.60 27.66
CA GLU A 163 5.64 -13.84 26.97
C GLU A 163 5.03 -15.02 27.75
N GLY A 164 3.79 -15.34 27.41
CA GLY A 164 3.12 -16.57 27.74
C GLY A 164 2.34 -16.92 26.49
N GLY A 165 2.57 -18.09 25.91
CA GLY A 165 1.97 -18.56 24.65
C GLY A 165 0.46 -18.77 24.69
N GLY A 166 -0.30 -17.83 25.24
CA GLY A 166 -1.75 -17.76 25.28
C GLY A 166 -2.24 -16.62 24.39
N PHE A 167 -3.24 -16.91 23.58
CA PHE A 167 -3.91 -15.92 22.75
C PHE A 167 -4.77 -14.99 23.64
N PRO A 168 -4.96 -13.71 23.26
CA PRO A 168 -5.80 -12.77 24.01
C PRO A 168 -7.24 -13.29 24.19
N ALA A 169 -7.86 -12.98 25.33
CA ALA A 169 -9.19 -13.47 25.70
C ALA A 169 -10.34 -13.05 24.75
N TRP A 170 -10.10 -12.06 23.87
CA TRP A 170 -11.07 -11.60 22.88
C TRP A 170 -11.02 -12.41 21.56
N MET A 171 -10.03 -13.30 21.41
CA MET A 171 -9.93 -14.19 20.26
C MET A 171 -10.90 -15.37 20.39
N LYS A 172 -11.84 -15.49 19.44
CA LYS A 172 -12.73 -16.65 19.36
C LYS A 172 -11.89 -17.91 19.01
N GLY A 173 -12.17 -19.02 19.68
CA GLY A 173 -11.40 -20.27 19.54
C GLY A 173 -11.43 -20.89 18.13
N SER A 174 -12.42 -20.53 17.30
CA SER A 174 -12.54 -20.93 15.89
C SER A 174 -11.41 -20.36 15.03
N ASP A 175 -11.08 -19.07 15.22
CA ASP A 175 -10.16 -18.33 14.36
C ASP A 175 -8.71 -18.78 14.58
N ARG A 176 -8.40 -19.21 15.81
CA ARG A 176 -7.12 -19.80 16.21
C ARG A 176 -6.85 -21.15 15.51
N ARG A 177 -7.87 -21.97 15.30
CA ARG A 177 -7.72 -23.30 14.66
C ARG A 177 -7.47 -23.19 13.16
N LEU A 178 -8.03 -22.17 12.50
CA LEU A 178 -7.88 -21.95 11.05
C LEU A 178 -6.42 -21.71 10.62
N LEU A 179 -5.53 -21.27 11.52
CA LEU A 179 -4.13 -20.99 11.18
C LEU A 179 -3.12 -22.07 11.52
N GLN A 180 -3.40 -22.87 12.55
CA GLN A 180 -2.55 -23.98 12.96
C GLN A 180 -2.92 -25.28 12.23
N ALA A 181 -4.11 -25.35 11.63
CA ALA A 181 -4.49 -26.46 10.80
C ALA A 181 -3.68 -26.50 9.48
N PRO A 182 -3.30 -27.71 9.01
CA PRO A 182 -2.96 -27.94 7.61
C PRO A 182 -4.06 -27.38 6.71
N ALA A 183 -3.77 -27.02 5.46
CA ALA A 183 -4.76 -26.45 4.53
C ALA A 183 -6.09 -27.24 4.50
N GLY A 184 -6.03 -28.57 4.59
CA GLY A 184 -7.20 -29.47 4.66
C GLY A 184 -7.95 -29.55 6.00
N GLY A 185 -7.55 -28.80 7.03
CA GLY A 185 -8.21 -28.75 8.35
C GLY A 185 -8.85 -27.39 8.68
N VAL A 186 -8.86 -26.46 7.72
CA VAL A 186 -9.53 -25.17 7.83
C VAL A 186 -11.02 -25.38 7.52
N SER A 187 -11.92 -25.04 8.45
CA SER A 187 -13.37 -25.07 8.18
C SER A 187 -13.70 -23.99 7.15
N ALA A 188 -13.85 -24.37 5.89
CA ALA A 188 -14.15 -23.46 4.78
C ALA A 188 -15.67 -23.27 4.61
N ASP A 189 -16.08 -22.05 4.28
CA ASP A 189 -17.46 -21.73 3.89
C ASP A 189 -17.70 -22.07 2.40
N ALA A 190 -16.67 -21.93 1.58
CA ALA A 190 -16.67 -22.26 0.17
C ALA A 190 -15.37 -22.97 -0.24
N VAL A 191 -15.48 -23.94 -1.16
CA VAL A 191 -14.35 -24.68 -1.73
C VAL A 191 -14.33 -24.47 -3.25
N VAL A 192 -13.18 -24.05 -3.77
CA VAL A 192 -12.91 -23.88 -5.19
C VAL A 192 -11.95 -24.99 -5.65
N ALA A 193 -12.33 -25.74 -6.69
CA ALA A 193 -11.48 -26.77 -7.26
C ALA A 193 -11.73 -26.93 -8.77
N GLN A 194 -10.67 -26.84 -9.59
CA GLN A 194 -10.78 -26.97 -11.05
C GLN A 194 -11.17 -28.38 -11.50
N ASP A 195 -10.95 -29.40 -10.65
CA ASP A 195 -11.29 -30.80 -10.90
C ASP A 195 -12.77 -31.14 -10.62
N GLY A 196 -13.58 -30.14 -10.24
CA GLY A 196 -15.01 -30.31 -9.94
C GLY A 196 -15.30 -30.88 -8.55
N THR A 197 -14.29 -31.09 -7.70
CA THR A 197 -14.48 -31.61 -6.33
C THR A 197 -14.82 -30.54 -5.29
N GLY A 198 -14.96 -29.29 -5.72
CA GLY A 198 -15.37 -28.13 -4.91
C GLY A 198 -16.79 -27.66 -5.29
N GLN A 199 -17.30 -26.66 -4.57
CA GLN A 199 -18.58 -26.01 -4.89
C GLN A 199 -18.46 -25.09 -6.10
N PHE A 200 -17.27 -24.55 -6.35
CA PHE A 200 -16.98 -23.65 -7.47
C PHE A 200 -15.74 -24.14 -8.23
N THR A 201 -15.65 -23.79 -9.51
CA THR A 201 -14.44 -24.01 -10.34
C THR A 201 -13.62 -22.74 -10.55
N SER A 202 -14.22 -21.57 -10.26
CA SER A 202 -13.65 -20.22 -10.36
C SER A 202 -13.57 -19.58 -8.97
N VAL A 203 -12.49 -18.83 -8.71
CA VAL A 203 -12.32 -18.10 -7.44
C VAL A 203 -13.30 -16.93 -7.38
N MET A 204 -13.50 -16.22 -8.49
CA MET A 204 -14.43 -15.09 -8.54
C MET A 204 -15.88 -15.50 -8.23
N ASP A 205 -16.32 -16.68 -8.66
CA ASP A 205 -17.68 -17.16 -8.37
C ASP A 205 -17.89 -17.39 -6.87
N ALA A 206 -16.87 -17.95 -6.18
CA ALA A 206 -16.90 -18.10 -4.73
C ALA A 206 -16.90 -16.75 -4.00
N VAL A 207 -16.16 -15.75 -4.52
CA VAL A 207 -16.17 -14.37 -4.01
C VAL A 207 -17.55 -13.74 -4.17
N LEU A 208 -18.21 -13.91 -5.32
CA LEU A 208 -19.54 -13.36 -5.57
C LEU A 208 -20.60 -13.97 -4.64
N ALA A 209 -20.49 -15.27 -4.35
CA ALA A 209 -21.40 -16.00 -3.46
C ALA A 209 -21.23 -15.65 -1.96
N ALA A 210 -20.09 -15.09 -1.56
CA ALA A 210 -19.87 -14.65 -0.18
C ALA A 210 -20.82 -13.49 0.19
N PRO A 211 -21.27 -13.37 1.45
CA PRO A 211 -22.14 -12.27 1.86
C PRO A 211 -21.41 -10.93 1.86
N ASP A 212 -22.13 -9.87 1.50
CA ASP A 212 -21.67 -8.50 1.65
C ASP A 212 -21.68 -8.09 3.13
N TYR A 213 -20.76 -7.21 3.53
CA TYR A 213 -20.63 -6.62 4.86
C TYR A 213 -20.62 -7.63 6.01
N SER A 214 -20.07 -8.82 5.78
CA SER A 214 -20.03 -9.87 6.80
C SER A 214 -19.17 -9.43 8.00
N GLU A 215 -19.74 -9.48 9.21
CA GLU A 215 -18.99 -9.28 10.46
C GLU A 215 -18.19 -10.51 10.88
N ARG A 216 -18.55 -11.69 10.34
CA ARG A 216 -17.78 -12.92 10.53
C ARG A 216 -16.77 -13.09 9.41
N ARG A 217 -15.69 -13.82 9.69
CA ARG A 217 -14.79 -14.28 8.63
C ARG A 217 -15.53 -15.26 7.71
N TYR A 218 -15.45 -15.03 6.39
CA TYR A 218 -15.93 -15.97 5.38
C TYR A 218 -14.72 -16.57 4.66
N VAL A 219 -14.56 -17.90 4.76
CA VAL A 219 -13.35 -18.61 4.32
C VAL A 219 -13.60 -19.31 2.99
N ILE A 220 -12.86 -18.91 1.97
CA ILE A 220 -12.79 -19.57 0.66
C ILE A 220 -11.50 -20.39 0.62
N TYR A 221 -11.64 -21.72 0.53
CA TYR A 221 -10.52 -22.64 0.32
C TYR A 221 -10.36 -22.92 -1.17
N VAL A 222 -9.19 -22.61 -1.71
CA VAL A 222 -8.84 -22.80 -3.12
C VAL A 222 -7.85 -23.94 -3.21
N LYS A 223 -8.27 -25.07 -3.78
CA LYS A 223 -7.39 -26.23 -3.95
C LYS A 223 -6.23 -25.91 -4.88
N ARG A 224 -5.23 -26.77 -4.91
CA ARG A 224 -4.12 -26.69 -5.87
C ARG A 224 -4.65 -26.56 -7.31
N GLY A 225 -3.95 -25.77 -8.12
CA GLY A 225 -4.33 -25.48 -9.48
C GLY A 225 -3.77 -24.14 -9.95
N VAL A 226 -3.85 -23.92 -11.26
CA VAL A 226 -3.53 -22.63 -11.88
C VAL A 226 -4.83 -22.03 -12.39
N TYR A 227 -5.33 -21.05 -11.65
CA TYR A 227 -6.57 -20.34 -11.90
C TYR A 227 -6.27 -19.12 -12.77
N LYS A 228 -6.55 -19.23 -14.07
CA LYS A 228 -6.33 -18.16 -15.05
C LYS A 228 -7.54 -17.22 -15.07
N GLU A 229 -7.58 -16.30 -14.12
CA GLU A 229 -8.66 -15.34 -13.94
C GLU A 229 -8.14 -14.05 -13.30
N ASN A 230 -8.80 -12.93 -13.60
CA ASN A 230 -8.62 -11.68 -12.85
C ASN A 230 -9.72 -11.60 -11.78
N VAL A 231 -9.32 -11.54 -10.51
CA VAL A 231 -10.24 -11.52 -9.36
C VAL A 231 -10.26 -10.13 -8.74
N GLU A 232 -11.45 -9.56 -8.56
CA GLU A 232 -11.63 -8.27 -7.91
C GLU A 232 -12.61 -8.37 -6.74
N ILE A 233 -12.09 -8.28 -5.51
CA ILE A 233 -12.88 -8.23 -4.27
C ILE A 233 -13.24 -6.78 -3.97
N LYS A 234 -14.46 -6.39 -4.33
CA LYS A 234 -14.95 -5.01 -4.14
C LYS A 234 -15.20 -4.66 -2.67
N LYS A 235 -15.29 -3.34 -2.38
CA LYS A 235 -15.39 -2.74 -1.04
C LYS A 235 -16.48 -3.29 -0.11
N LYS A 236 -17.54 -3.92 -0.65
CA LYS A 236 -18.64 -4.53 0.13
C LYS A 236 -18.28 -5.89 0.72
N LYS A 237 -17.29 -6.61 0.18
CA LYS A 237 -16.93 -7.96 0.61
C LYS A 237 -15.98 -7.94 1.81
N TRP A 238 -16.52 -7.71 3.00
CA TRP A 238 -15.75 -7.63 4.24
C TRP A 238 -15.31 -8.98 4.78
N ASN A 239 -14.17 -9.00 5.47
CA ASN A 239 -13.66 -10.15 6.24
C ASN A 239 -13.55 -11.46 5.44
N LEU A 240 -13.30 -11.36 4.14
CA LEU A 240 -13.00 -12.51 3.29
C LEU A 240 -11.60 -13.06 3.61
N MET A 241 -11.50 -14.38 3.72
CA MET A 241 -10.22 -15.08 3.79
C MET A 241 -10.12 -16.05 2.62
N ILE A 242 -9.05 -15.94 1.84
CA ILE A 242 -8.70 -16.93 0.82
C ILE A 242 -7.51 -17.74 1.32
N VAL A 243 -7.65 -19.06 1.31
CA VAL A 243 -6.59 -20.00 1.69
C VAL A 243 -6.33 -21.00 0.57
N GLY A 244 -5.08 -21.14 0.16
CA GLY A 244 -4.65 -22.12 -0.83
C GLY A 244 -4.14 -23.43 -0.21
N ASP A 245 -3.83 -24.42 -1.05
CA ASP A 245 -3.13 -25.65 -0.65
C ASP A 245 -1.64 -25.42 -0.33
N GLY A 246 -1.10 -24.26 -0.67
CA GLY A 246 0.30 -23.91 -0.57
C GLY A 246 0.70 -22.89 -1.63
N MET A 247 1.58 -21.95 -1.28
CA MET A 247 2.00 -20.89 -2.21
C MET A 247 2.56 -21.46 -3.51
N ASP A 248 3.19 -22.63 -3.49
CA ASP A 248 3.84 -23.22 -4.68
C ASP A 248 2.87 -24.04 -5.55
N VAL A 249 1.61 -24.26 -5.13
CA VAL A 249 0.66 -25.16 -5.81
C VAL A 249 -0.73 -24.58 -6.08
N THR A 250 -1.14 -23.52 -5.38
CA THR A 250 -2.36 -22.77 -5.69
C THR A 250 -1.96 -21.40 -6.25
N ILE A 251 -2.28 -21.14 -7.51
CA ILE A 251 -1.80 -19.96 -8.24
C ILE A 251 -3.00 -19.28 -8.92
N ILE A 252 -3.19 -17.98 -8.66
CA ILE A 252 -4.09 -17.11 -9.43
C ILE A 252 -3.22 -16.31 -10.41
N SER A 253 -3.49 -16.44 -11.70
CA SER A 253 -2.60 -16.01 -12.78
C SER A 253 -3.33 -15.14 -13.81
N GLY A 254 -2.73 -14.00 -14.14
CA GLY A 254 -3.23 -13.06 -15.15
C GLY A 254 -2.09 -12.46 -15.97
N SER A 255 -2.43 -11.59 -16.93
CA SER A 255 -1.45 -10.97 -17.83
C SER A 255 -1.85 -9.58 -18.34
N ARG A 256 -2.78 -8.90 -17.66
CA ARG A 256 -3.16 -7.51 -18.00
C ARG A 256 -1.97 -6.59 -17.75
N ASN A 257 -1.77 -5.60 -18.61
CA ASN A 257 -0.59 -4.74 -18.57
C ASN A 257 -0.83 -3.40 -19.28
N PHE A 258 0.07 -2.45 -19.01
CA PHE A 258 0.00 -1.09 -19.54
C PHE A 258 0.08 -1.02 -21.07
N VAL A 259 1.02 -1.75 -21.68
CA VAL A 259 1.23 -1.75 -23.14
C VAL A 259 -0.03 -2.14 -23.89
N ASP A 260 -0.78 -3.12 -23.38
CA ASP A 260 -2.02 -3.62 -23.99
C ASP A 260 -3.25 -2.74 -23.65
N GLY A 261 -3.03 -1.55 -23.09
CA GLY A 261 -4.05 -0.52 -22.91
C GLY A 261 -4.72 -0.48 -21.54
N TRP A 262 -4.36 -1.37 -20.61
CA TRP A 262 -4.85 -1.30 -19.24
C TRP A 262 -4.17 -0.16 -18.48
N THR A 263 -4.88 0.43 -17.52
CA THR A 263 -4.23 1.27 -16.52
C THR A 263 -3.44 0.39 -15.54
N THR A 264 -2.43 0.94 -14.87
CA THR A 264 -1.71 0.21 -13.82
C THR A 264 -2.67 -0.31 -12.75
N PHE A 265 -3.66 0.50 -12.35
CA PHE A 265 -4.67 0.14 -11.35
C PHE A 265 -5.52 -1.09 -11.74
N ARG A 266 -5.98 -1.19 -13.00
CA ARG A 266 -6.78 -2.33 -13.50
C ARG A 266 -5.96 -3.48 -14.09
N SER A 267 -4.64 -3.33 -14.17
CA SER A 267 -3.75 -4.42 -14.60
C SER A 267 -3.64 -5.55 -13.58
N ALA A 268 -4.11 -5.33 -12.34
CA ALA A 268 -4.05 -6.29 -11.25
C ALA A 268 -4.67 -7.65 -11.62
N THR A 269 -3.90 -8.72 -11.40
CA THR A 269 -4.43 -10.09 -11.46
C THR A 269 -5.39 -10.34 -10.30
N PHE A 270 -4.99 -9.93 -9.10
CA PHE A 270 -5.84 -9.99 -7.92
C PHE A 270 -5.92 -8.60 -7.30
N ALA A 271 -7.13 -8.08 -7.13
CA ALA A 271 -7.40 -6.78 -6.51
C ALA A 271 -8.34 -6.93 -5.32
N VAL A 272 -8.08 -6.23 -4.22
CA VAL A 272 -8.93 -6.27 -3.03
C VAL A 272 -9.09 -4.92 -2.33
N SER A 273 -10.35 -4.53 -2.18
CA SER A 273 -10.81 -3.28 -1.53
C SER A 273 -11.68 -3.56 -0.30
N GLY A 274 -12.21 -4.78 -0.15
CA GLY A 274 -13.01 -5.17 1.00
C GLY A 274 -12.15 -5.27 2.28
N LYS A 275 -12.51 -4.55 3.34
CA LYS A 275 -11.73 -4.47 4.58
C LYS A 275 -11.52 -5.84 5.26
N GLY A 276 -10.43 -5.97 6.01
CA GLY A 276 -10.15 -7.16 6.83
C GLY A 276 -9.81 -8.41 6.01
N PHE A 277 -9.36 -8.22 4.78
CA PHE A 277 -9.03 -9.33 3.89
C PHE A 277 -7.82 -10.12 4.38
N ILE A 278 -7.87 -11.45 4.23
CA ILE A 278 -6.73 -12.31 4.52
C ILE A 278 -6.45 -13.22 3.33
N ALA A 279 -5.20 -13.29 2.89
CA ALA A 279 -4.73 -14.33 1.99
C ALA A 279 -3.70 -15.21 2.69
N ARG A 280 -3.77 -16.52 2.43
CA ARG A 280 -2.82 -17.48 2.98
C ARG A 280 -2.48 -18.61 2.01
N ASP A 281 -1.21 -19.02 2.02
CA ASP A 281 -0.75 -20.25 1.34
C ASP A 281 -1.13 -20.26 -0.16
N ILE A 282 -0.98 -19.12 -0.87
CA ILE A 282 -1.40 -18.93 -2.27
C ILE A 282 -0.44 -18.01 -3.05
N THR A 283 -0.34 -18.19 -4.37
CA THR A 283 0.38 -17.28 -5.27
C THR A 283 -0.57 -16.37 -6.05
N PHE A 284 -0.24 -15.09 -6.14
CA PHE A 284 -0.77 -14.16 -7.12
C PHE A 284 0.33 -13.82 -8.13
N GLU A 285 0.07 -13.98 -9.43
CA GLU A 285 1.08 -13.69 -10.45
C GLU A 285 0.53 -12.93 -11.65
N ASN A 286 1.37 -12.03 -12.19
CA ASN A 286 1.15 -11.43 -13.50
C ASN A 286 2.28 -11.87 -14.45
N THR A 287 1.89 -12.52 -15.54
CA THR A 287 2.77 -13.18 -16.50
C THR A 287 3.08 -12.35 -17.75
N ALA A 288 2.69 -11.07 -17.78
CA ALA A 288 2.87 -10.20 -18.95
C ALA A 288 4.33 -10.06 -19.41
N GLY A 289 5.29 -10.09 -18.48
CA GLY A 289 6.72 -9.95 -18.77
C GLY A 289 7.23 -8.51 -18.73
N PRO A 290 8.56 -8.29 -18.76
CA PRO A 290 9.15 -6.98 -18.54
C PRO A 290 8.99 -6.02 -19.75
N GLU A 291 8.78 -6.56 -20.96
CA GLU A 291 8.51 -5.77 -22.18
C GLU A 291 7.12 -5.12 -22.18
N LYS A 292 6.24 -5.53 -21.26
CA LYS A 292 4.86 -5.05 -21.15
C LYS A 292 4.69 -3.91 -20.15
N HIS A 293 5.79 -3.39 -19.62
CA HIS A 293 5.82 -2.35 -18.59
C HIS A 293 4.96 -2.72 -17.37
N GLN A 294 4.18 -1.78 -16.81
CA GLN A 294 3.42 -1.97 -15.58
C GLN A 294 2.41 -3.11 -15.72
N ALA A 295 2.50 -4.11 -14.83
CA ALA A 295 1.65 -5.29 -14.84
C ALA A 295 1.49 -5.87 -13.43
N VAL A 296 0.43 -5.46 -12.74
CA VAL A 296 0.24 -5.74 -11.31
C VAL A 296 -0.20 -7.19 -11.08
N ALA A 297 0.45 -7.87 -10.13
CA ALA A 297 0.05 -9.19 -9.68
C ALA A 297 -0.99 -9.09 -8.55
N LEU A 298 -0.71 -8.27 -7.54
CA LEU A 298 -1.60 -8.02 -6.42
C LEU A 298 -1.76 -6.51 -6.19
N ARG A 299 -3.00 -6.03 -6.18
CA ARG A 299 -3.40 -4.70 -5.68
C ARG A 299 -4.17 -4.85 -4.38
N SER A 300 -3.77 -4.09 -3.37
CA SER A 300 -4.46 -4.02 -2.09
C SER A 300 -4.74 -2.59 -1.68
N ASP A 301 -6.01 -2.30 -1.44
CA ASP A 301 -6.61 -1.09 -0.88
C ASP A 301 -7.65 -1.51 0.17
N SER A 302 -7.38 -2.66 0.80
CA SER A 302 -8.13 -3.22 1.92
C SER A 302 -7.46 -2.83 3.22
N ASP A 303 -8.17 -2.05 4.05
CA ASP A 303 -7.70 -1.72 5.40
C ASP A 303 -7.68 -2.96 6.28
N LEU A 304 -6.66 -3.04 7.15
CA LEU A 304 -6.44 -4.14 8.08
C LEU A 304 -6.33 -5.49 7.36
N SER A 305 -5.67 -5.49 6.19
CA SER A 305 -5.44 -6.70 5.39
C SER A 305 -4.14 -7.40 5.75
N ALA A 306 -4.15 -8.74 5.74
CA ALA A 306 -2.99 -9.57 6.05
C ALA A 306 -2.72 -10.64 4.99
N TYR A 307 -1.45 -10.78 4.61
CA TYR A 307 -0.99 -11.74 3.62
C TYR A 307 0.05 -12.64 4.29
N TYR A 308 -0.25 -13.92 4.43
CA TYR A 308 0.59 -14.86 5.17
C TYR A 308 1.01 -16.06 4.32
N ARG A 309 2.32 -16.23 4.11
CA ARG A 309 2.84 -17.28 3.23
C ARG A 309 2.20 -17.21 1.85
N CYS A 310 2.19 -16.01 1.27
CA CYS A 310 1.81 -15.81 -0.12
C CYS A 310 3.05 -15.61 -1.00
N ALA A 311 2.97 -15.95 -2.28
CA ALA A 311 3.92 -15.45 -3.26
C ALA A 311 3.25 -14.41 -4.18
N ILE A 312 3.95 -13.34 -4.50
CA ILE A 312 3.46 -12.25 -5.34
C ILE A 312 4.51 -12.03 -6.43
N LYS A 313 4.19 -12.44 -7.66
CA LYS A 313 5.17 -12.60 -8.73
C LYS A 313 4.83 -11.74 -9.95
N GLY A 314 5.78 -10.95 -10.42
CA GLY A 314 5.63 -10.18 -11.63
C GLY A 314 6.98 -9.68 -12.15
N TYR A 315 6.95 -8.58 -12.90
CA TYR A 315 8.12 -7.83 -13.31
C TYR A 315 8.00 -6.40 -12.78
N GLN A 316 7.61 -5.44 -13.62
CA GLN A 316 7.37 -4.06 -13.20
C GLN A 316 6.03 -3.96 -12.46
N ASP A 317 6.00 -3.21 -11.36
CA ASP A 317 4.79 -2.91 -10.58
C ASP A 317 4.09 -4.15 -9.99
N THR A 318 4.87 -5.12 -9.49
CA THR A 318 4.34 -6.43 -9.04
C THR A 318 3.32 -6.34 -7.91
N LEU A 319 3.65 -5.64 -6.82
CA LEU A 319 2.79 -5.44 -5.65
C LEU A 319 2.39 -3.96 -5.55
N TYR A 320 1.12 -3.69 -5.84
CA TYR A 320 0.50 -2.40 -5.61
C TYR A 320 -0.13 -2.35 -4.21
N ALA A 321 0.67 -2.00 -3.21
CA ALA A 321 0.18 -1.70 -1.86
C ALA A 321 -0.42 -0.28 -1.83
N HIS A 322 -1.59 -0.17 -2.45
CA HIS A 322 -2.21 1.09 -2.90
C HIS A 322 -2.48 2.06 -1.76
N SER A 323 -3.29 1.66 -0.78
CA SER A 323 -3.72 2.54 0.31
C SER A 323 -4.01 1.74 1.60
N LEU A 324 -4.28 2.44 2.70
CA LEU A 324 -4.71 1.88 3.99
C LEU A 324 -3.64 0.96 4.64
N ARG A 325 -3.99 0.29 5.75
CA ARG A 325 -3.03 -0.48 6.57
C ARG A 325 -2.96 -1.93 6.13
N GLN A 326 -1.73 -2.41 5.91
CA GLN A 326 -1.49 -3.75 5.35
C GLN A 326 -0.31 -4.45 6.03
N PHE A 327 -0.39 -5.76 6.16
CA PHE A 327 0.66 -6.59 6.73
C PHE A 327 1.00 -7.80 5.85
N TYR A 328 2.29 -7.96 5.52
CA TYR A 328 2.79 -9.09 4.74
C TYR A 328 3.77 -9.89 5.60
N ARG A 329 3.54 -11.19 5.76
CA ARG A 329 4.35 -12.06 6.63
C ARG A 329 4.74 -13.34 5.92
N GLU A 330 6.03 -13.67 5.95
CA GLU A 330 6.55 -14.92 5.35
C GLU A 330 6.20 -15.06 3.86
N CYS A 331 6.08 -13.93 3.16
CA CYS A 331 5.78 -13.89 1.74
C CYS A 331 7.04 -13.96 0.88
N ARG A 332 6.88 -14.37 -0.38
CA ARG A 332 7.88 -14.23 -1.44
C ARG A 332 7.41 -13.18 -2.45
N ILE A 333 8.12 -12.07 -2.59
CA ILE A 333 7.76 -10.98 -3.52
C ILE A 333 8.88 -10.83 -4.53
N SER A 334 8.59 -10.95 -5.83
CA SER A 334 9.61 -10.93 -6.88
C SER A 334 9.25 -10.01 -8.05
N GLY A 335 10.19 -9.17 -8.49
CA GLY A 335 9.98 -8.28 -9.63
C GLY A 335 11.24 -7.52 -10.05
N THR A 336 11.07 -6.48 -10.88
CA THR A 336 12.17 -5.70 -11.48
C THR A 336 12.08 -4.21 -11.09
N VAL A 337 11.31 -3.42 -11.83
CA VAL A 337 11.13 -1.98 -11.60
C VAL A 337 9.96 -1.77 -10.66
N ASP A 338 10.17 -0.98 -9.60
CA ASP A 338 9.13 -0.49 -8.68
C ASP A 338 8.21 -1.60 -8.15
N PHE A 339 8.77 -2.79 -7.92
CA PHE A 339 7.93 -3.98 -7.78
C PHE A 339 7.19 -4.07 -6.43
N ILE A 340 7.44 -3.14 -5.50
CA ILE A 340 6.61 -2.82 -4.35
C ILE A 340 6.33 -1.32 -4.36
N PHE A 341 5.11 -0.91 -4.69
CA PHE A 341 4.76 0.50 -4.88
C PHE A 341 3.36 0.82 -4.36
N GLY A 342 3.06 2.12 -4.26
CA GLY A 342 1.80 2.61 -3.71
C GLY A 342 1.99 3.56 -2.52
N ASN A 343 0.89 3.87 -1.85
CA ASN A 343 0.83 4.82 -0.73
C ASN A 343 0.11 4.22 0.50
N GLY A 344 0.13 2.90 0.67
CA GLY A 344 -0.35 2.25 1.90
C GLY A 344 0.55 2.50 3.12
N ALA A 345 0.03 2.23 4.31
CA ALA A 345 0.82 2.05 5.53
C ALA A 345 1.13 0.55 5.69
N VAL A 346 2.32 0.13 5.28
CA VAL A 346 2.65 -1.27 5.05
C VAL A 346 3.80 -1.72 5.91
N VAL A 347 3.64 -2.87 6.58
CA VAL A 347 4.76 -3.60 7.16
C VAL A 347 4.94 -4.95 6.45
N ILE A 348 6.14 -5.18 5.93
CA ILE A 348 6.58 -6.42 5.29
C ILE A 348 7.58 -7.08 6.23
N GLN A 349 7.19 -8.18 6.86
CA GLN A 349 7.95 -8.81 7.94
C GLN A 349 8.33 -10.25 7.61
N ASN A 350 9.60 -10.59 7.80
CA ASN A 350 10.11 -11.95 7.58
C ASN A 350 9.83 -12.49 6.15
N CYS A 351 9.95 -11.62 5.14
CA CYS A 351 9.67 -11.96 3.74
C CYS A 351 10.96 -12.17 2.94
N GLN A 352 10.84 -12.89 1.83
CA GLN A 352 11.86 -12.96 0.77
C GLN A 352 11.50 -11.96 -0.32
N ILE A 353 12.40 -11.04 -0.61
CA ILE A 353 12.25 -9.96 -1.58
C ILE A 353 13.28 -10.19 -2.67
N LEU A 354 12.82 -10.60 -3.86
CA LEU A 354 13.65 -11.21 -4.89
C LEU A 354 13.70 -10.32 -6.14
N ALA A 355 14.85 -9.70 -6.38
CA ALA A 355 15.08 -8.90 -7.58
C ALA A 355 15.35 -9.80 -8.79
N LYS A 356 14.57 -9.64 -9.86
CA LYS A 356 14.67 -10.43 -11.08
C LYS A 356 15.58 -9.79 -12.11
N LYS A 357 15.99 -10.56 -13.11
CA LYS A 357 16.70 -10.02 -14.28
C LYS A 357 15.78 -9.07 -15.07
N GLY A 358 16.20 -7.82 -15.19
CA GLY A 358 15.54 -6.79 -15.99
C GLY A 358 15.96 -6.83 -17.46
N LEU A 359 15.32 -6.00 -18.28
CA LEU A 359 15.75 -5.75 -19.67
C LEU A 359 17.14 -5.09 -19.71
N PRO A 360 17.86 -5.15 -20.85
CA PRO A 360 19.12 -4.43 -21.00
C PRO A 360 18.99 -2.94 -20.60
N ASN A 361 19.93 -2.46 -19.77
CA ASN A 361 19.95 -1.11 -19.21
C ASN A 361 18.80 -0.74 -18.25
N GLN A 362 17.85 -1.65 -18.00
CA GLN A 362 16.84 -1.46 -16.97
C GLN A 362 17.51 -1.52 -15.59
N LYS A 363 17.05 -0.65 -14.69
CA LYS A 363 17.47 -0.64 -13.28
C LYS A 363 16.31 -1.13 -12.45
N ASN A 364 16.57 -2.08 -11.56
CA ASN A 364 15.58 -2.54 -10.61
C ASN A 364 15.49 -1.60 -9.42
N THR A 365 14.28 -1.46 -8.90
CA THR A 365 13.95 -0.72 -7.69
C THR A 365 12.99 -1.56 -6.88
N ILE A 366 13.39 -1.92 -5.66
CA ILE A 366 12.52 -2.72 -4.78
C ILE A 366 11.26 -1.92 -4.43
N THR A 367 11.43 -0.64 -4.08
CA THR A 367 10.31 0.21 -3.67
C THR A 367 10.14 1.47 -4.50
N ALA A 368 8.88 1.86 -4.72
CA ALA A 368 8.49 3.18 -5.23
C ALA A 368 7.32 3.72 -4.41
N GLN A 369 7.63 4.32 -3.26
CA GLN A 369 6.60 4.77 -2.32
C GLN A 369 6.06 6.14 -2.75
N GLY A 370 4.73 6.26 -2.77
CA GLY A 370 3.98 7.38 -3.36
C GLY A 370 3.29 8.36 -2.40
N ARG A 371 3.89 8.66 -1.24
CA ARG A 371 3.37 9.65 -0.28
C ARG A 371 3.57 11.06 -0.80
N LYS A 372 2.48 11.80 -0.98
CA LYS A 372 2.46 13.15 -1.58
C LYS A 372 2.24 14.25 -0.56
N ASP A 373 1.71 13.95 0.63
CA ASP A 373 1.49 14.92 1.70
C ASP A 373 2.19 14.48 3.01
N PRO A 374 2.90 15.39 3.71
CA PRO A 374 3.65 15.05 4.91
C PRO A 374 2.77 14.62 6.10
N ASN A 375 1.50 15.01 6.12
CA ASN A 375 0.53 14.66 7.16
C ASN A 375 -0.02 13.25 6.99
N GLN A 376 0.17 12.61 5.82
CA GLN A 376 -0.19 11.21 5.61
C GLN A 376 0.62 10.29 6.54
N ASN A 377 -0.07 9.32 7.13
CA ASN A 377 0.53 8.30 8.01
C ASN A 377 1.06 7.08 7.23
N THR A 378 1.35 7.25 5.94
CA THR A 378 1.64 6.15 5.00
C THR A 378 3.14 5.90 4.78
N GLY A 379 3.46 4.72 4.25
CA GLY A 379 4.80 4.35 3.82
C GLY A 379 5.12 2.88 4.05
N PHE A 380 6.35 2.50 3.74
CA PHE A 380 6.77 1.11 3.73
C PHE A 380 7.81 0.84 4.80
N SER A 381 7.60 -0.23 5.57
CA SER A 381 8.53 -0.73 6.56
C SER A 381 8.85 -2.19 6.25
N LEU A 382 10.09 -2.48 5.89
CA LEU A 382 10.58 -3.83 5.60
C LEU A 382 11.45 -4.28 6.76
N GLN A 383 10.96 -5.25 7.53
CA GLN A 383 11.58 -5.70 8.78
C GLN A 383 11.90 -7.20 8.74
N PHE A 384 13.06 -7.62 9.27
CA PHE A 384 13.48 -9.03 9.33
C PHE A 384 13.43 -9.77 7.98
N SER A 385 13.49 -9.04 6.88
CA SER A 385 13.31 -9.59 5.55
C SER A 385 14.66 -9.87 4.89
N ASN A 386 14.64 -10.61 3.79
CA ASN A 386 15.82 -10.91 2.98
C ASN A 386 15.64 -10.31 1.59
N MET A 387 16.54 -9.41 1.21
CA MET A 387 16.61 -8.81 -0.11
C MET A 387 17.74 -9.48 -0.90
N SER A 388 17.35 -10.31 -1.88
CA SER A 388 18.27 -11.12 -2.68
C SER A 388 17.93 -11.10 -4.16
N ALA A 389 18.85 -11.58 -5.00
CA ALA A 389 18.56 -11.86 -6.39
C ALA A 389 17.65 -13.10 -6.52
N ASP A 390 16.70 -13.06 -7.46
CA ASP A 390 16.02 -14.25 -7.94
C ASP A 390 16.98 -15.10 -8.79
N SER A 391 16.63 -16.37 -8.99
CA SER A 391 17.34 -17.38 -9.77
C SER A 391 17.80 -16.90 -11.15
N ASP A 392 17.03 -16.05 -11.83
CA ASP A 392 17.36 -15.51 -13.16
C ASP A 392 18.44 -14.41 -13.13
N LEU A 393 18.68 -13.80 -11.96
CA LEU A 393 19.66 -12.73 -11.75
C LEU A 393 20.93 -13.22 -11.02
N ILE A 394 20.88 -14.29 -10.21
CA ILE A 394 22.04 -14.80 -9.45
C ILE A 394 23.28 -15.02 -10.34
N GLY A 395 23.10 -15.58 -11.55
CA GLY A 395 24.18 -15.83 -12.50
C GLY A 395 24.62 -14.62 -13.32
N SER A 396 23.94 -13.49 -13.18
CA SER A 396 24.19 -12.25 -13.92
C SER A 396 23.99 -11.02 -13.05
N ALA A 397 24.38 -11.05 -11.77
CA ALA A 397 24.10 -9.98 -10.82
C ALA A 397 24.59 -8.59 -11.29
N ASN A 398 25.59 -8.53 -12.16
CA ASN A 398 26.09 -7.30 -12.78
C ASN A 398 25.28 -6.81 -14.01
N SER A 399 24.31 -7.59 -14.52
CA SER A 399 23.53 -7.23 -15.71
C SER A 399 22.37 -6.29 -15.41
N THR A 400 21.89 -6.26 -14.16
CA THR A 400 20.73 -5.45 -13.77
C THR A 400 21.01 -4.81 -12.41
N LEU A 401 21.29 -3.51 -12.43
CA LEU A 401 21.56 -2.73 -11.23
C LEU A 401 20.29 -2.69 -10.35
N THR A 402 20.41 -3.06 -9.07
CA THR A 402 19.26 -3.09 -8.15
C THR A 402 19.44 -2.12 -6.99
N TYR A 403 18.39 -1.32 -6.74
CA TYR A 403 18.32 -0.32 -5.68
C TYR A 403 17.17 -0.63 -4.72
N LEU A 404 17.30 -0.18 -3.47
CA LEU A 404 16.28 -0.29 -2.43
C LEU A 404 14.99 0.45 -2.78
N GLY A 405 15.09 1.55 -3.53
CA GLY A 405 13.93 2.25 -4.07
C GLY A 405 14.22 3.59 -4.71
N ARG A 406 13.14 4.26 -5.14
CA ARG A 406 13.14 5.62 -5.71
C ARG A 406 11.86 6.40 -5.34
N PRO A 407 11.93 7.73 -5.22
CA PRO A 407 10.82 8.53 -4.66
C PRO A 407 9.76 8.86 -5.70
N TRP A 408 8.75 8.00 -5.84
CA TRP A 408 7.65 8.22 -6.78
C TRP A 408 6.90 9.53 -6.53
N LYS A 409 6.72 9.93 -5.26
CA LYS A 409 6.10 11.22 -4.88
C LYS A 409 6.95 11.97 -3.85
N GLN A 410 6.66 13.26 -3.68
CA GLN A 410 7.52 14.25 -3.01
C GLN A 410 7.94 13.89 -1.58
N TYR A 411 7.07 13.23 -0.81
CA TYR A 411 7.34 12.88 0.59
C TYR A 411 7.53 11.37 0.78
N SER A 412 8.05 10.69 -0.27
CA SER A 412 8.29 9.25 -0.28
C SER A 412 8.93 8.77 1.03
N ARG A 413 8.39 7.70 1.63
CA ARG A 413 8.82 7.21 2.94
C ARG A 413 8.94 5.68 2.97
N THR A 414 10.17 5.20 3.08
CA THR A 414 10.52 3.77 3.11
C THR A 414 11.62 3.52 4.14
N VAL A 415 11.47 2.49 4.96
CA VAL A 415 12.48 2.06 5.93
C VAL A 415 12.77 0.58 5.76
N PHE A 416 14.06 0.25 5.61
CA PHE A 416 14.57 -1.12 5.70
C PHE A 416 15.26 -1.30 7.04
N MET A 417 14.83 -2.28 7.83
CA MET A 417 15.38 -2.48 9.15
C MET A 417 15.56 -3.95 9.53
N GLN A 418 16.66 -4.26 10.22
CA GLN A 418 16.98 -5.59 10.73
C GLN A 418 16.89 -6.69 9.66
N SER A 419 17.21 -6.33 8.42
CA SER A 419 17.00 -7.17 7.24
C SER A 419 18.33 -7.52 6.58
N TYR A 420 18.39 -8.71 5.96
CA TYR A 420 19.54 -9.15 5.19
C TYR A 420 19.52 -8.52 3.79
N MET A 421 20.63 -7.91 3.38
CA MET A 421 20.86 -7.38 2.04
C MET A 421 22.03 -8.14 1.40
N SER A 422 21.73 -8.91 0.34
CA SER A 422 22.78 -9.51 -0.50
C SER A 422 23.53 -8.45 -1.31
N ASP A 423 24.56 -8.87 -2.04
CA ASP A 423 25.40 -8.04 -2.90
C ASP A 423 24.69 -7.60 -4.19
N VAL A 424 23.45 -8.05 -4.42
CA VAL A 424 22.59 -7.51 -5.48
C VAL A 424 22.30 -6.02 -5.28
N ILE A 425 22.28 -5.55 -4.02
CA ILE A 425 21.99 -4.16 -3.69
C ILE A 425 23.21 -3.29 -3.98
N ARG A 426 23.02 -2.30 -4.84
CA ARG A 426 24.03 -1.32 -5.20
C ARG A 426 24.56 -0.55 -3.99
N PRO A 427 25.86 -0.24 -3.92
CA PRO A 427 26.43 0.54 -2.81
C PRO A 427 25.75 1.90 -2.60
N GLU A 428 25.31 2.54 -3.70
CA GLU A 428 24.53 3.79 -3.68
C GLU A 428 23.20 3.64 -2.91
N GLY A 429 22.64 2.43 -2.88
CA GLY A 429 21.43 2.04 -2.14
C GLY A 429 20.14 2.50 -2.79
N TRP A 430 20.03 3.78 -3.13
CA TRP A 430 18.80 4.43 -3.58
C TRP A 430 19.01 5.11 -4.94
N LEU A 431 17.93 5.23 -5.72
CA LEU A 431 17.95 5.79 -7.08
C LEU A 431 17.07 7.03 -7.17
N GLU A 432 17.54 8.08 -7.84
CA GLU A 432 16.74 9.28 -8.08
C GLU A 432 15.48 8.94 -8.90
N TRP A 433 14.37 9.64 -8.64
CA TRP A 433 13.23 9.61 -9.55
C TRP A 433 13.53 10.43 -10.82
N GLN A 434 13.84 11.72 -10.63
CA GLN A 434 14.23 12.63 -11.70
C GLN A 434 15.00 13.82 -11.12
N GLY A 435 16.28 13.96 -11.47
CA GLY A 435 17.13 15.06 -10.97
C GLY A 435 17.10 15.15 -9.44
N ASN A 436 16.83 16.35 -8.91
CA ASN A 436 16.76 16.59 -7.47
C ASN A 436 15.35 16.49 -6.88
N PHE A 437 14.38 15.95 -7.61
CA PHE A 437 13.01 15.81 -7.11
C PHE A 437 12.98 14.97 -5.81
N ALA A 438 12.24 15.46 -4.81
CA ALA A 438 11.99 14.83 -3.51
C ALA A 438 13.21 14.58 -2.59
N LEU A 439 14.45 14.78 -3.04
CA LEU A 439 15.65 14.38 -2.29
C LEU A 439 15.78 15.04 -0.91
N ASP A 440 15.21 16.23 -0.75
CA ASP A 440 15.21 17.01 0.49
C ASP A 440 14.01 16.70 1.40
N THR A 441 12.94 16.12 0.86
CA THR A 441 11.64 15.96 1.54
C THR A 441 11.24 14.51 1.79
N LEU A 442 11.83 13.56 1.07
CA LEU A 442 11.67 12.13 1.31
C LEU A 442 12.22 11.72 2.69
N TYR A 443 11.80 10.57 3.19
CA TYR A 443 12.35 9.92 4.37
C TYR A 443 12.72 8.48 4.03
N TYR A 444 13.99 8.25 3.69
CA TYR A 444 14.54 6.91 3.51
C TYR A 444 15.41 6.53 4.69
N GLY A 445 15.15 5.35 5.25
CA GLY A 445 15.77 4.91 6.49
C GLY A 445 16.39 3.52 6.38
N GLU A 446 17.59 3.36 6.93
CA GLU A 446 18.22 2.05 7.11
C GLU A 446 18.59 1.89 8.60
N TYR A 447 18.18 0.78 9.23
CA TYR A 447 18.42 0.49 10.65
C TYR A 447 18.89 -0.96 10.87
N MET A 448 20.13 -1.15 11.33
CA MET A 448 20.66 -2.48 11.70
C MET A 448 20.47 -3.58 10.62
N ASN A 449 20.54 -3.20 9.34
CA ASN A 449 20.60 -4.17 8.25
C ASN A 449 21.97 -4.85 8.22
N TYR A 450 22.04 -6.05 7.66
CA TYR A 450 23.26 -6.86 7.62
C TYR A 450 23.39 -7.57 6.27
N GLY A 451 24.57 -8.14 6.01
CA GLY A 451 24.91 -8.75 4.72
C GLY A 451 25.73 -7.81 3.81
N PRO A 452 26.24 -8.34 2.69
CA PRO A 452 27.20 -7.62 1.84
C PRO A 452 26.64 -6.34 1.19
N GLY A 453 25.33 -6.23 0.97
CA GLY A 453 24.68 -5.01 0.42
C GLY A 453 24.29 -3.96 1.46
N ALA A 454 24.47 -4.24 2.76
CA ALA A 454 24.00 -3.38 3.85
C ALA A 454 24.97 -2.24 4.23
N GLY A 455 26.14 -2.15 3.57
CA GLY A 455 27.15 -1.13 3.88
C GLY A 455 26.65 0.29 3.60
N LEU A 456 26.77 1.18 4.59
CA LEU A 456 26.25 2.56 4.49
C LEU A 456 27.26 3.59 3.95
N SER A 457 28.55 3.26 3.88
CA SER A 457 29.64 4.21 3.57
C SER A 457 29.58 4.81 2.16
N SER A 458 28.94 4.13 1.22
CA SER A 458 28.84 4.54 -0.19
C SER A 458 27.42 4.93 -0.61
N ARG A 459 26.49 5.06 0.35
CA ARG A 459 25.14 5.51 0.07
C ARG A 459 25.14 6.93 -0.49
N VAL A 460 24.11 7.25 -1.27
CA VAL A 460 23.82 8.61 -1.73
C VAL A 460 23.74 9.59 -0.55
N LYS A 461 24.06 10.88 -0.77
CA LYS A 461 24.15 11.89 0.29
C LYS A 461 22.95 12.84 0.34
N TRP A 462 21.75 12.32 0.11
CA TRP A 462 20.53 13.13 0.10
C TRP A 462 20.11 13.53 1.51
N PRO A 463 19.59 14.75 1.75
CA PRO A 463 19.14 15.15 3.08
C PRO A 463 18.04 14.26 3.67
N GLY A 464 17.17 13.71 2.81
CA GLY A 464 16.12 12.77 3.21
C GLY A 464 16.59 11.33 3.48
N LEU A 465 17.87 11.00 3.28
CA LEU A 465 18.41 9.68 3.60
C LEU A 465 18.97 9.66 5.04
N HIS A 466 18.54 8.67 5.81
CA HIS A 466 18.85 8.54 7.22
C HIS A 466 19.46 7.16 7.53
N ALA A 467 20.74 7.17 7.94
CA ALA A 467 21.31 6.07 8.70
C ALA A 467 20.74 6.14 10.13
N ILE A 468 19.68 5.38 10.41
CA ILE A 468 19.00 5.43 11.69
C ILE A 468 19.90 4.75 12.73
N THR A 469 20.25 5.47 13.79
CA THR A 469 21.05 4.94 14.91
C THR A 469 20.26 4.84 16.20
N ASN A 470 19.17 5.61 16.33
CA ASN A 470 18.31 5.64 17.51
C ASN A 470 17.16 4.63 17.37
N SER A 471 17.08 3.68 18.30
CA SER A 471 16.01 2.67 18.33
C SER A 471 14.61 3.27 18.50
N SER A 472 14.47 4.45 19.12
CA SER A 472 13.19 5.16 19.21
C SER A 472 12.67 5.61 17.85
N GLN A 473 13.56 6.08 16.96
CA GLN A 473 13.19 6.44 15.59
C GLN A 473 12.80 5.20 14.77
N ALA A 474 13.57 4.12 14.85
CA ALA A 474 13.23 2.86 14.19
C ALA A 474 11.92 2.25 14.73
N SER A 475 11.64 2.39 16.02
CA SER A 475 10.43 1.85 16.66
C SER A 475 9.14 2.42 16.07
N ALA A 476 9.17 3.64 15.53
CA ALA A 476 8.02 4.27 14.86
C ALA A 476 7.56 3.50 13.60
N PHE A 477 8.45 2.69 13.01
CA PHE A 477 8.17 1.89 11.81
C PHE A 477 7.84 0.42 12.12
N THR A 478 7.74 0.04 13.41
CA THR A 478 7.39 -1.33 13.81
C THR A 478 5.90 -1.61 13.65
N VAL A 479 5.52 -2.89 13.61
CA VAL A 479 4.12 -3.34 13.50
C VAL A 479 3.21 -2.65 14.52
N ALA A 480 3.63 -2.55 15.78
CA ALA A 480 2.81 -1.97 16.84
C ALA A 480 2.58 -0.45 16.68
N GLN A 481 3.55 0.29 16.15
CA GLN A 481 3.47 1.75 16.07
C GLN A 481 2.98 2.25 14.72
N PHE A 482 3.41 1.60 13.64
CA PHE A 482 3.21 2.09 12.29
C PHE A 482 1.83 1.75 11.72
N ILE A 483 1.31 0.57 12.06
CA ILE A 483 0.02 0.06 11.56
C ILE A 483 -0.93 -0.34 12.70
N ASP A 484 -0.64 0.08 13.94
CA ASP A 484 -1.36 -0.31 15.16
C ASP A 484 -1.61 -1.83 15.25
N GLY A 485 -0.64 -2.65 14.82
CA GLY A 485 -0.84 -4.08 14.58
C GLY A 485 -1.35 -4.86 15.79
N ASN A 486 -1.01 -4.44 17.01
CA ASN A 486 -1.51 -5.06 18.24
C ASN A 486 -3.03 -5.01 18.39
N LEU A 487 -3.70 -4.07 17.73
CA LEU A 487 -5.16 -3.88 17.83
C LEU A 487 -5.93 -4.83 16.90
N TRP A 488 -5.36 -5.26 15.78
CA TRP A 488 -6.10 -5.99 14.76
C TRP A 488 -5.42 -7.28 14.29
N LEU A 489 -4.10 -7.37 14.24
CA LEU A 489 -3.40 -8.57 13.77
C LEU A 489 -3.70 -9.82 14.62
N PRO A 490 -3.90 -9.77 15.95
CA PRO A 490 -4.26 -10.98 16.67
C PRO A 490 -5.55 -11.61 16.13
N SER A 491 -6.54 -10.83 15.68
CA SER A 491 -7.80 -11.36 15.12
C SER A 491 -7.59 -12.14 13.81
N THR A 492 -6.53 -11.78 13.07
CA THR A 492 -6.12 -12.52 11.87
C THR A 492 -5.57 -13.88 12.26
N GLY A 493 -4.92 -13.94 13.43
CA GLY A 493 -4.16 -15.04 14.01
C GLY A 493 -2.76 -15.23 13.40
N VAL A 494 -2.39 -14.41 12.41
CA VAL A 494 -1.06 -14.41 11.80
C VAL A 494 -0.05 -14.02 12.86
N LYS A 495 1.05 -14.78 12.97
CA LYS A 495 2.13 -14.45 13.90
C LYS A 495 2.87 -13.20 13.41
N PHE A 496 3.16 -12.30 14.34
CA PHE A 496 3.91 -11.08 14.05
C PHE A 496 4.81 -10.71 15.22
N THR A 497 5.93 -10.05 14.91
CA THR A 497 6.78 -9.40 15.90
C THR A 497 6.35 -7.95 16.00
N ALA A 498 5.93 -7.52 17.19
CA ALA A 498 5.30 -6.22 17.40
C ALA A 498 6.31 -5.04 17.34
N GLY A 499 7.55 -5.26 17.77
CA GLY A 499 8.59 -4.23 17.94
C GLY A 499 9.90 -4.56 17.23
N LEU A 500 11.01 -4.05 17.78
CA LEU A 500 12.38 -4.28 17.26
C LEU A 500 13.04 -5.57 17.81
N ALA A 501 12.55 -6.11 18.92
CA ALA A 501 13.03 -7.36 19.49
C ALA A 501 12.14 -8.53 19.04
N VAL A 502 12.76 -9.65 18.68
CA VAL A 502 12.11 -10.90 18.27
C VAL A 502 11.85 -11.77 19.49
#